data_AF-A0A6J7SA90-F1
#
_entry.id   AF-A0A6J7SA90-F1
#
_cell.length_a   1.000
_cell.length_b   1.000
_cell.length_c   1.000
_cell.angle_alpha   90.00
_cell.angle_beta   90.00
_cell.angle_gamma   90.00
#
_symmetry.space_group_name_H-M   'P 1'
#
loop_
_entity.id
_entity.type
_entity.pdbx_description
1 polymer ?
#
loop_
_entity_poly.entity_id
_entity_poly.type
_entity_poly.pdbx_seq_one_letter_code
_entity_poly.pdbx_strand_id
1 'polypeptide(L)'
;MMKRMFDSTTRRASTHRASSISAGPDLLRHRAAVVRWALAHGHPVDRDSLAAIINSASLPTPGQVGLHWTAHSVNTLLTQGCSNWCTAHGVRYPDNLSRTLTTYLRYLGAFRLLDADSDPMIALKRSVAEFDKDHREQLNQQLAKESTRGSAKSRHPTAQLQFLAPVLPLH
;
A
#
# COMPACT_ATOMS: atom_id res chain seq x y z
N MET A 1 -15.56 8.71 31.97
CA MET A 1 -16.18 9.62 30.99
C MET A 1 -15.18 10.72 30.66
N MET A 2 -14.39 10.56 29.59
CA MET A 2 -13.64 11.66 28.97
C MET A 2 -13.67 11.45 27.45
N LYS A 3 -14.19 12.48 26.78
CA LYS A 3 -14.44 12.62 25.35
C LYS A 3 -13.56 13.78 24.89
N ARG A 4 -13.06 13.68 23.66
CA ARG A 4 -12.30 14.65 22.84
C ARG A 4 -10.87 14.17 22.57
N MET A 5 -10.32 14.23 21.37
CA MET A 5 -10.74 14.82 20.09
C MET A 5 -10.00 14.00 19.03
N PHE A 6 -10.72 13.35 18.12
CA PHE A 6 -10.10 12.91 16.86
C PHE A 6 -9.92 14.19 16.06
N ASP A 7 -8.71 14.75 16.11
CA ASP A 7 -8.35 15.88 15.28
C ASP A 7 -8.44 15.40 13.84
N SER A 8 -9.50 15.86 13.15
CA SER A 8 -9.73 15.60 11.74
C SER A 8 -8.79 16.51 10.98
N THR A 9 -7.48 16.22 11.07
CA THR A 9 -6.51 16.90 10.24
C THR A 9 -6.79 16.44 8.83
N THR A 10 -7.42 17.33 8.07
CA THR A 10 -7.52 17.32 6.62
C THR A 10 -6.10 17.09 6.08
N ARG A 11 -5.74 15.81 5.89
CA ARG A 11 -4.50 15.37 5.27
C ARG A 11 -4.57 15.95 3.87
N ARG A 12 -3.94 17.12 3.65
CA ARG A 12 -3.63 17.59 2.29
C ARG A 12 -3.06 16.38 1.59
N ALA A 13 -3.79 15.88 0.58
CA ALA A 13 -3.30 14.80 -0.24
C ALA A 13 -1.94 15.27 -0.76
N SER A 14 -0.87 14.64 -0.26
CA SER A 14 0.45 14.94 -0.73
C SER A 14 0.44 14.73 -2.25
N THR A 15 0.70 15.80 -2.99
CA THR A 15 0.85 15.75 -4.44
C THR A 15 2.23 15.26 -4.85
N HIS A 16 3.16 15.13 -3.90
CA HIS A 16 4.53 14.74 -4.17
C HIS A 16 4.64 13.23 -4.36
N ARG A 17 5.23 12.86 -5.51
CA ARG A 17 5.51 11.49 -5.89
C ARG A 17 6.76 11.00 -5.17
N ALA A 18 6.74 9.76 -4.67
CA ALA A 18 7.91 9.16 -4.01
C ALA A 18 9.14 9.13 -4.94
N SER A 19 8.95 8.93 -6.24
CA SER A 19 10.00 8.97 -7.26
C SER A 19 10.62 10.36 -7.48
N SER A 20 9.94 11.44 -7.07
CA SER A 20 10.44 12.82 -7.18
C SER A 20 11.37 13.24 -6.05
N ILE A 21 11.46 12.43 -4.98
CA ILE A 21 12.36 12.72 -3.86
C ILE A 21 13.80 12.50 -4.29
N SER A 22 14.62 13.54 -4.05
CA SER A 22 16.06 13.50 -4.31
C SER A 22 16.69 12.30 -3.62
N ALA A 23 17.45 11.53 -4.39
CA ALA A 23 18.14 10.35 -3.92
C ALA A 23 19.60 10.43 -4.40
N GLY A 24 20.51 9.80 -3.65
CA GLY A 24 21.91 9.71 -4.06
C GLY A 24 22.07 9.05 -5.45
N PRO A 25 23.17 9.34 -6.17
CA PRO A 25 23.39 8.83 -7.52
C PRO A 25 23.36 7.30 -7.60
N ASP A 26 23.82 6.60 -6.56
CA ASP A 26 23.76 5.15 -6.47
C ASP A 26 22.34 4.61 -6.44
N LEU A 27 21.47 5.19 -5.61
CA LEU A 27 20.06 4.80 -5.55
C LEU A 27 19.35 5.06 -6.88
N LEU A 28 19.66 6.16 -7.56
CA LEU A 28 19.10 6.45 -8.89
C LEU A 28 19.56 5.44 -9.94
N ARG A 29 20.87 5.12 -9.97
CA ARG A 29 21.41 4.08 -10.85
C ARG A 29 20.76 2.72 -10.59
N HIS A 30 20.62 2.35 -9.32
CA HIS A 30 20.00 1.10 -8.91
C HIS A 30 18.53 1.03 -9.33
N ARG A 31 17.74 2.09 -9.08
CA ARG A 31 16.35 2.19 -9.55
C ARG A 31 16.27 2.00 -11.06
N ALA A 32 17.13 2.69 -11.82
CA ALA A 32 17.15 2.58 -13.27
C ALA A 32 17.55 1.18 -13.75
N ALA A 33 18.43 0.47 -13.04
CA ALA A 33 18.80 -0.92 -13.34
C ALA A 33 17.61 -1.86 -13.10
N VAL A 34 16.92 -1.72 -11.97
CA VAL A 34 15.72 -2.52 -11.64
C VAL A 34 14.63 -2.29 -12.69
N VAL A 35 14.31 -1.03 -13.03
CA VAL A 35 13.27 -0.72 -14.03
C VAL A 35 13.61 -1.32 -15.39
N ARG A 36 14.86 -1.20 -15.84
CA ARG A 36 15.30 -1.76 -17.12
C ARG A 36 15.19 -3.29 -17.14
N TRP A 37 15.68 -3.95 -16.08
CA TRP A 37 15.56 -5.39 -15.96
C TRP A 37 14.09 -5.83 -15.94
N ALA A 38 13.26 -5.15 -15.16
CA ALA A 38 11.86 -5.51 -14.99
C ALA A 38 11.07 -5.36 -16.30
N LEU A 39 11.36 -4.30 -17.08
CA LEU A 39 10.82 -4.11 -18.42
C LEU A 39 11.25 -5.24 -19.37
N ALA A 40 12.54 -5.60 -19.37
CA ALA A 40 13.06 -6.66 -20.24
C ALA A 40 12.48 -8.05 -19.94
N HIS A 41 12.00 -8.29 -18.71
CA HIS A 41 11.45 -9.57 -18.27
C HIS A 41 9.92 -9.58 -18.14
N GLY A 42 9.23 -8.52 -18.59
CA GLY A 42 7.76 -8.45 -18.54
C GLY A 42 7.19 -8.36 -17.11
N HIS A 43 7.95 -7.77 -16.18
CA HIS A 43 7.53 -7.58 -14.80
C HIS A 43 7.35 -6.08 -14.53
N PRO A 44 6.12 -5.53 -14.62
CA PRO A 44 5.91 -4.10 -14.42
C PRO A 44 6.25 -3.72 -12.97
N VAL A 45 6.92 -2.58 -12.83
CA VAL A 45 7.31 -1.98 -11.56
C VAL A 45 6.69 -0.59 -11.47
N ASP A 46 6.02 -0.31 -10.35
CA ASP A 46 5.57 1.04 -10.05
C ASP A 46 6.76 1.88 -9.55
N ARG A 47 7.01 3.01 -10.21
CA ARG A 47 8.19 3.85 -9.92
C ARG A 47 8.14 4.46 -8.52
N ASP A 48 6.95 4.80 -8.03
CA ASP A 48 6.77 5.40 -6.71
C ASP A 48 6.92 4.36 -5.61
N SER A 49 6.35 3.15 -5.79
CA SER A 49 6.60 2.00 -4.94
C SER A 49 8.08 1.63 -4.88
N LEU A 50 8.76 1.57 -6.03
CA LEU A 50 10.17 1.22 -6.08
C LEU A 50 11.04 2.24 -5.33
N ALA A 51 10.74 3.54 -5.51
CA ALA A 51 11.42 4.59 -4.79
C ALA A 51 11.20 4.48 -3.28
N ALA A 52 9.95 4.27 -2.84
CA ALA A 52 9.62 4.10 -1.43
C ALA A 52 10.35 2.90 -0.82
N ILE A 53 10.32 1.73 -1.48
CA ILE A 53 10.99 0.50 -1.04
C ILE A 53 12.49 0.73 -0.88
N ILE A 54 13.16 1.21 -1.92
CA ILE A 54 14.62 1.36 -1.91
C ILE A 54 15.06 2.37 -0.85
N ASN A 55 14.38 3.52 -0.74
CA ASN A 55 14.73 4.51 0.27
C ASN A 55 14.46 4.01 1.69
N SER A 56 13.34 3.31 1.89
CA SER A 56 12.94 2.81 3.21
C SER A 56 13.82 1.66 3.69
N ALA A 57 14.40 0.90 2.75
CA ALA A 57 15.37 -0.16 3.01
C ALA A 57 16.84 0.31 2.95
N SER A 58 17.08 1.61 2.72
CA SER A 58 18.46 2.14 2.66
C SER A 58 19.11 2.11 4.04
N LEU A 59 20.43 1.89 4.06
CA LEU A 59 21.22 1.88 5.28
C LEU A 59 21.30 3.28 5.91
N PRO A 60 21.73 3.41 7.19
CA PRO A 60 21.94 4.70 7.83
C PRO A 60 22.91 5.60 7.07
N THR A 61 23.82 4.99 6.30
CA THR A 61 24.69 5.71 5.35
C THR A 61 23.85 6.22 4.17
N PRO A 62 23.74 7.55 3.99
CA PRO A 62 22.92 8.12 2.93
C PRO A 62 23.37 7.64 1.56
N GLY A 63 22.42 7.17 0.75
CA GLY A 63 22.65 6.80 -0.65
C GLY A 63 23.05 5.35 -0.90
N GLN A 64 23.21 4.52 0.14
CA GLN A 64 23.54 3.12 -0.03
C GLN A 64 22.29 2.22 -0.06
N VAL A 65 22.27 1.30 -1.03
CA VAL A 65 21.20 0.31 -1.17
C VAL A 65 21.35 -0.76 -0.09
N GLY A 66 20.28 -1.02 0.68
CA GLY A 66 20.22 -2.19 1.56
C GLY A 66 20.04 -3.49 0.78
N LEU A 67 21.00 -4.40 0.92
CA LEU A 67 21.05 -5.69 0.22
C LEU A 67 20.80 -6.90 1.15
N HIS A 68 20.75 -6.67 2.45
CA HIS A 68 20.36 -7.66 3.45
C HIS A 68 18.84 -7.71 3.61
N TRP A 69 18.22 -8.85 3.27
CA TRP A 69 16.77 -9.05 3.35
C TRP A 69 16.42 -10.32 4.10
N THR A 70 15.62 -10.18 5.15
CA THR A 70 14.96 -11.26 5.89
C THR A 70 13.45 -11.16 5.76
N ALA A 71 12.71 -12.25 5.98
CA ALA A 71 11.26 -12.26 6.05
C ALA A 71 10.75 -11.25 7.10
N HIS A 72 11.45 -11.13 8.22
CA HIS A 72 11.15 -10.10 9.21
C HIS A 72 11.32 -8.67 8.64
N SER A 73 12.43 -8.40 7.95
CA SER A 73 12.66 -7.07 7.33
C SER A 73 11.62 -6.74 6.27
N VAL A 74 11.20 -7.72 5.46
CA VAL A 74 10.12 -7.57 4.45
C VAL A 74 8.82 -7.17 5.13
N ASN A 75 8.43 -7.89 6.18
CA ASN A 75 7.19 -7.60 6.91
C ASN A 75 7.24 -6.20 7.57
N THR A 76 8.35 -5.86 8.22
CA THR A 76 8.55 -4.56 8.86
C THR A 76 8.51 -3.42 7.83
N LEU A 77 9.13 -3.61 6.67
CA LEU A 77 9.12 -2.64 5.58
C LEU A 77 7.72 -2.37 5.04
N LEU A 78 6.95 -3.43 4.77
CA LEU A 78 5.60 -3.34 4.20
C LEU A 78 4.57 -2.81 5.20
N THR A 79 4.72 -3.15 6.48
CA THR A 79 3.78 -2.73 7.53
C THR A 79 4.02 -1.29 7.97
N GLN A 80 5.29 -0.87 8.11
CA GLN A 80 5.63 0.42 8.71
C GLN A 80 6.73 1.18 7.96
N GLY A 81 7.75 0.51 7.45
CA GLY A 81 8.91 1.19 6.86
C GLY A 81 8.54 2.17 5.75
N CYS A 82 7.78 1.70 4.75
CA CYS A 82 7.36 2.54 3.63
C CYS A 82 6.40 3.67 4.05
N SER A 83 5.50 3.42 5.01
CA SER A 83 4.52 4.42 5.45
C SER A 83 5.18 5.52 6.29
N ASN A 84 6.12 5.14 7.16
CA ASN A 84 6.93 6.06 7.95
C ASN A 84 7.78 6.95 7.03
N TRP A 85 8.47 6.35 6.06
CA TRP A 85 9.27 7.10 5.10
C TRP A 85 8.40 8.05 4.26
N CYS A 86 7.26 7.57 3.73
CA CYS A 86 6.37 8.42 2.95
C CYS A 86 5.84 9.61 3.76
N THR A 87 5.51 9.38 5.04
CA THR A 87 5.04 10.43 5.95
C THR A 87 6.15 11.45 6.25
N ALA A 88 7.36 10.98 6.56
CA ALA A 88 8.51 11.84 6.85
C ALA A 88 8.90 12.75 5.67
N HIS A 89 8.73 12.25 4.45
CA HIS A 89 9.03 13.00 3.23
C HIS A 89 7.81 13.70 2.62
N GLY A 90 6.64 13.62 3.28
CA GLY A 90 5.41 14.25 2.81
C GLY A 90 5.01 13.82 1.40
N VAL A 91 5.17 12.54 1.06
CA VAL A 91 4.80 11.94 -0.25
C VAL A 91 3.58 11.03 -0.13
N ARG A 92 2.88 10.81 -1.25
CA ARG A 92 1.76 9.85 -1.31
C ARG A 92 2.28 8.41 -1.08
N TYR A 93 1.59 7.67 -0.22
CA TYR A 93 1.82 6.24 -0.05
C TYR A 93 1.42 5.49 -1.33
N PRO A 94 2.31 4.68 -1.92
CA PRO A 94 2.05 4.05 -3.22
C PRO A 94 1.25 2.74 -3.10
N ASP A 95 0.37 2.50 -4.07
CA ASP A 95 -0.65 1.43 -4.00
C ASP A 95 -0.09 0.02 -4.35
N ASN A 96 1.03 -0.07 -5.07
CA ASN A 96 1.56 -1.31 -5.65
C ASN A 96 2.84 -1.85 -4.97
N LEU A 97 2.96 -1.65 -3.65
CA LEU A 97 4.20 -1.95 -2.91
C LEU A 97 4.58 -3.43 -2.95
N SER A 98 3.68 -4.33 -2.60
CA SER A 98 3.95 -5.77 -2.53
C SER A 98 4.33 -6.37 -3.88
N ARG A 99 3.59 -6.03 -4.94
CA ARG A 99 3.90 -6.42 -6.32
C ARG A 99 5.27 -5.90 -6.76
N THR A 100 5.56 -4.64 -6.46
CA THR A 100 6.84 -4.02 -6.79
C THR A 100 7.99 -4.65 -6.00
N LEU A 101 7.79 -4.91 -4.70
CA LEU A 101 8.78 -5.56 -3.84
C LEU A 101 9.08 -6.98 -4.31
N THR A 102 8.06 -7.75 -4.69
CA THR A 102 8.23 -9.08 -5.28
C THR A 102 9.12 -9.02 -6.52
N THR A 103 8.90 -8.03 -7.39
CA THR A 103 9.71 -7.84 -8.60
C THR A 103 11.14 -7.41 -8.26
N TYR A 104 11.30 -6.53 -7.29
CA TYR A 104 12.60 -6.08 -6.80
C TYR A 104 13.43 -7.23 -6.19
N LEU A 105 12.81 -8.07 -5.35
CA LEU A 105 13.47 -9.24 -4.79
C LEU A 105 13.89 -10.23 -5.88
N ARG A 106 13.05 -10.44 -6.92
CA ARG A 106 13.43 -11.28 -8.06
C ARG A 106 14.62 -10.71 -8.83
N TYR A 107 14.69 -9.40 -9.00
CA TYR A 107 15.87 -8.73 -9.55
C TYR A 107 17.12 -9.03 -8.71
N LEU A 108 17.06 -8.81 -7.39
CA LEU A 108 18.20 -9.08 -6.51
C LEU A 108 18.65 -10.55 -6.58
N GLY A 109 17.70 -11.49 -6.59
CA GLY A 109 17.98 -12.91 -6.73
C GLY A 109 18.61 -13.28 -8.09
N ALA A 110 18.12 -12.71 -9.19
CA ALA A 110 18.63 -12.99 -10.53
C ALA A 110 20.12 -12.58 -10.69
N PHE A 111 20.52 -11.50 -10.04
CA PHE A 111 21.90 -11.00 -10.06
C PHE A 111 22.74 -11.41 -8.86
N ARG A 112 22.23 -12.29 -7.97
CA ARG A 112 22.90 -12.71 -6.72
C ARG A 112 23.38 -11.53 -5.87
N LEU A 113 22.55 -10.51 -5.76
CA LEU A 113 22.85 -9.27 -5.03
C LEU A 113 22.39 -9.31 -3.56
N LEU A 114 21.78 -10.39 -3.10
CA LEU A 114 21.41 -10.55 -1.70
C LEU A 114 22.66 -10.85 -0.87
N ASP A 115 22.78 -10.17 0.28
CA ASP A 115 23.86 -10.43 1.23
C ASP A 115 23.77 -11.87 1.76
N ALA A 116 24.91 -12.45 2.19
CA ALA A 116 25.00 -13.85 2.62
C ALA A 116 24.04 -14.21 3.77
N ASP A 117 23.76 -13.25 4.66
CA ASP A 117 22.86 -13.44 5.80
C ASP A 117 21.38 -13.21 5.45
N SER A 118 21.05 -12.99 4.17
CA SER A 118 19.66 -12.84 3.72
C SER A 118 18.92 -14.18 3.76
N ASP A 119 17.61 -14.12 4.02
CA ASP A 119 16.76 -15.28 3.91
C ASP A 119 16.66 -15.79 2.46
N PRO A 120 16.42 -17.09 2.27
CA PRO A 120 16.26 -17.64 0.93
C PRO A 120 15.06 -17.01 0.22
N MET A 121 15.16 -16.87 -1.10
CA MET A 121 14.13 -16.24 -1.95
C MET A 121 12.71 -16.78 -1.73
N ILE A 122 12.57 -18.07 -1.39
CA ILE A 122 11.27 -18.70 -1.09
C ILE A 122 10.64 -18.10 0.18
N ALA A 123 11.43 -17.88 1.23
CA ALA A 123 10.96 -17.28 2.48
C ALA A 123 10.58 -15.80 2.28
N LEU A 124 11.38 -15.05 1.52
CA LEU A 124 11.09 -13.65 1.20
C LEU A 124 9.78 -13.51 0.41
N LYS A 125 9.58 -14.33 -0.63
CA LYS A 125 8.33 -14.34 -1.42
C LYS A 125 7.12 -14.73 -0.57
N ARG A 126 7.29 -15.71 0.33
CA ARG A 126 6.23 -16.11 1.26
C ARG A 126 5.81 -14.95 2.14
N SER A 127 6.76 -14.21 2.72
CA SER A 127 6.47 -13.06 3.57
C SER A 127 5.69 -11.96 2.83
N VAL A 128 6.03 -11.68 1.56
CA VAL A 128 5.24 -10.73 0.75
C VAL A 128 3.82 -11.24 0.50
N ALA A 129 3.66 -12.52 0.19
CA ALA A 129 2.35 -13.12 -0.06
C ALA A 129 1.45 -13.17 1.19
N GLU A 130 2.04 -13.41 2.37
CA GLU A 130 1.35 -13.36 3.66
C GLU A 130 0.85 -11.93 3.93
N PHE A 131 1.69 -10.91 3.76
CA PHE A 131 1.27 -9.52 3.86
C PHE A 131 0.10 -9.18 2.91
N ASP A 132 0.18 -9.59 1.64
CA ASP A 132 -0.89 -9.34 0.66
C ASP A 132 -2.19 -10.05 1.01
N LYS A 133 -2.11 -11.24 1.61
CA LYS A 133 -3.29 -11.96 2.09
C LYS A 133 -3.93 -11.20 3.26
N ASP A 134 -3.14 -10.87 4.28
CA ASP A 134 -3.62 -10.18 5.48
C ASP A 134 -4.20 -8.80 5.15
N HIS A 135 -3.55 -8.05 4.25
CA HIS A 135 -4.02 -6.74 3.83
C HIS A 135 -5.38 -6.81 3.11
N ARG A 136 -5.56 -7.80 2.22
CA ARG A 136 -6.85 -8.03 1.54
C ARG A 136 -7.94 -8.47 2.52
N GLU A 137 -7.62 -9.33 3.47
CA GLU A 137 -8.57 -9.76 4.50
C GLU A 137 -9.03 -8.59 5.37
N GLN A 138 -8.12 -7.69 5.76
CA GLN A 138 -8.45 -6.47 6.50
C GLN A 138 -9.37 -5.54 5.70
N LEU A 139 -9.08 -5.32 4.41
CA LEU A 139 -9.94 -4.51 3.52
C LEU A 139 -11.34 -5.11 3.41
N ASN A 140 -11.45 -6.42 3.20
CA ASN A 140 -12.73 -7.11 3.13
C ASN A 140 -13.54 -6.97 4.44
N GLN A 141 -12.88 -7.09 5.59
CA GLN A 141 -13.51 -6.89 6.89
C GLN A 141 -13.99 -5.44 7.11
N GLN A 142 -13.25 -4.44 6.62
CA GLN A 142 -13.66 -3.04 6.69
C GLN A 142 -14.90 -2.78 5.83
N LEU A 143 -14.91 -3.26 4.58
CA LEU A 143 -16.05 -3.15 3.67
C LEU A 143 -17.31 -3.82 4.26
N ALA A 144 -17.17 -4.99 4.89
CA ALA A 144 -18.28 -5.66 5.58
C ALA A 144 -18.83 -4.84 6.77
N LYS A 145 -17.95 -4.21 7.55
CA LYS A 145 -18.34 -3.33 8.67
C LYS A 145 -19.02 -2.04 8.21
N GLU A 146 -18.64 -1.50 7.06
CA GLU A 146 -19.26 -0.31 6.48
C GLU A 146 -20.63 -0.60 5.87
N SER A 147 -20.77 -1.74 5.17
CA SER A 147 -22.06 -2.20 4.62
C SER A 147 -23.12 -2.44 5.70
N THR A 148 -22.73 -3.05 6.83
CA THR A 148 -23.62 -3.27 7.98
C THR A 148 -24.01 -1.96 8.69
N ARG A 149 -23.12 -0.96 8.74
CA ARG A 149 -23.44 0.38 9.27
C ARG A 149 -24.32 1.21 8.33
N GLY A 150 -24.15 1.06 7.01
CA GLY A 150 -25.00 1.72 6.00
C GLY A 150 -26.43 1.19 5.98
N SER A 151 -26.61 -0.13 6.17
CA SER A 151 -27.93 -0.77 6.25
C SER A 151 -28.74 -0.35 7.49
N ALA A 152 -28.08 -0.07 8.61
CA ALA A 152 -28.74 0.38 9.84
C ALA A 152 -29.26 1.83 9.78
N LYS A 153 -28.85 2.64 8.80
CA LYS A 153 -29.21 4.07 8.71
C LYS A 153 -30.34 4.37 7.72
N SER A 154 -30.87 3.35 7.03
CA SER A 154 -31.99 3.48 6.07
C SER A 154 -33.26 2.77 6.55
N ARG A 155 -33.73 3.09 7.77
CA ARG A 155 -35.09 2.78 8.21
C ARG A 155 -35.72 4.01 8.85
N HIS A 156 -36.06 5.01 8.03
CA HIS A 156 -37.20 5.86 8.34
C HIS A 156 -38.48 5.13 7.92
N PRO A 157 -39.48 4.98 8.80
CA PRO A 157 -40.78 4.46 8.43
C PRO A 157 -41.55 5.59 7.74
N THR A 158 -41.47 5.67 6.42
CA THR A 158 -42.29 6.62 5.66
C THR A 158 -43.67 6.00 5.46
N ALA A 159 -44.61 6.50 6.27
CA ALA A 159 -46.05 6.58 6.12
C ALA A 159 -46.74 5.62 5.11
N GLN A 160 -47.65 4.80 5.64
CA GLN A 160 -48.72 4.15 4.89
C GLN A 160 -49.45 5.16 4.00
N LEU A 161 -49.32 5.01 2.69
CA LEU A 161 -50.28 5.58 1.73
C LEU A 161 -51.54 4.73 1.77
N GLN A 162 -52.52 5.16 2.56
CA GLN A 162 -53.90 4.69 2.46
C GLN A 162 -54.48 5.22 1.14
N PHE A 163 -54.57 4.37 0.13
CA PHE A 163 -55.35 4.65 -1.07
C PHE A 163 -56.84 4.53 -0.73
N LEU A 164 -57.49 5.67 -0.52
CA LEU A 164 -58.94 5.78 -0.55
C LEU A 164 -59.40 5.76 -2.01
N ALA A 165 -60.27 4.81 -2.34
CA ALA A 165 -60.93 4.70 -3.64
C ALA A 165 -61.90 5.87 -3.87
N PRO A 166 -61.96 6.48 -5.06
CA PRO A 166 -63.05 7.37 -5.43
C PRO A 166 -64.21 6.58 -6.06
N VAL A 167 -65.38 6.73 -5.42
CA VAL A 167 -66.69 6.30 -5.92
C VAL A 167 -67.09 7.17 -7.12
N LEU A 168 -67.56 6.53 -8.19
CA LEU A 168 -68.16 7.12 -9.38
C LEU A 168 -69.41 7.96 -9.05
N PRO A 169 -69.70 9.00 -9.85
CA PRO A 169 -71.08 9.32 -10.21
C PRO A 169 -71.34 9.04 -11.69
N LEU A 170 -72.42 8.29 -11.93
CA LEU A 170 -73.10 8.11 -13.22
C LEU A 170 -73.75 9.43 -13.64
N HIS A 171 -73.51 9.87 -14.87
CA HIS A 171 -74.43 10.69 -15.67
C HIS A 171 -74.25 10.38 -17.15
#